data_AF-A0A7K9QHT4-F1
#
_entry.id   AF-A0A7K9QHT4-F1
#
_cell.length_a   1.000
_cell.length_b   1.000
_cell.length_c   1.000
_cell.angle_alpha   90.00
_cell.angle_beta   90.00
_cell.angle_gamma   90.00
#
_symmetry.space_group_name_H-M   'P 1'
#
loop_
_entity.id
_entity.type
_entity.pdbx_description
1 polymer ?
#
loop_
_entity_poly.entity_id
_entity_poly.type
_entity_poly.pdbx_seq_one_letter_code
_entity_poly.pdbx_strand_id
1 'polypeptide(L)'
;LSGFTSDPREVCSCLYDLDTVVCQSFNLDGLFNLIQQKIELPVTDNVQTIPPPFVVRTILVFGRPGCQPQFCGGEHVKKLLQCPYFFFDVVYIHNGLDEKEDESSWKDMFGFFGSLDTKGTNYKYEVALAGPALELHNCMAKLLAHPLQRPCQSHAHYGLLDGGDSPDSEATV
;
A
#
# COMPACT_ATOMS: atom_id res chain seq x y z
N LEU A 1 -20.58 0.48 3.29
CA LEU A 1 -19.28 1.17 3.11
C LEU A 1 -19.54 2.43 2.28
N SER A 2 -19.28 3.59 2.89
CA SER A 2 -19.49 4.93 2.31
C SER A 2 -18.72 5.11 1.00
N GLY A 3 -19.18 6.03 0.16
CA GLY A 3 -18.48 6.41 -1.08
C GLY A 3 -17.26 7.29 -0.83
N PHE A 4 -16.76 7.94 -1.89
CA PHE A 4 -15.78 9.01 -1.75
C PHE A 4 -16.39 10.16 -0.95
N THR A 5 -15.80 10.45 0.20
CA THR A 5 -16.27 11.50 1.12
C THR A 5 -15.07 12.21 1.74
N SER A 6 -15.22 13.51 1.97
CA SER A 6 -14.28 14.31 2.77
C SER A 6 -14.66 14.35 4.25
N ASP A 7 -15.79 13.75 4.63
CA ASP A 7 -16.21 13.63 6.01
C ASP A 7 -15.65 12.33 6.64
N PRO A 8 -14.61 12.40 7.49
CA PRO A 8 -14.01 11.22 8.09
C PRO A 8 -14.97 10.46 9.02
N ARG A 9 -16.03 11.12 9.51
CA ARG A 9 -16.99 10.51 10.45
C ARG A 9 -17.75 9.35 9.81
N GLU A 10 -18.05 9.42 8.52
CA GLU A 10 -18.72 8.32 7.80
C GLU A 10 -17.84 7.08 7.74
N VAL A 11 -16.55 7.25 7.46
CA VAL A 11 -15.56 6.17 7.42
C VAL A 11 -15.38 5.58 8.81
N CYS A 12 -15.18 6.43 9.84
CA CYS A 12 -15.07 5.97 11.22
C CYS A 12 -16.29 5.17 11.67
N SER A 13 -17.50 5.65 11.35
CA SER A 13 -18.74 4.93 11.67
C SER A 13 -18.80 3.56 11.02
N CYS A 14 -18.38 3.44 9.76
CA CYS A 14 -18.33 2.15 9.06
C CYS A 14 -17.28 1.20 9.66
N LEU A 15 -16.14 1.72 10.14
CA LEU A 15 -15.04 0.89 10.68
C LEU A 15 -15.41 0.20 12.00
N TYR A 16 -16.27 0.82 12.82
CA TYR A 16 -16.71 0.23 14.09
C TYR A 16 -17.82 -0.83 13.94
N ASP A 17 -18.41 -0.96 12.75
CA ASP A 17 -19.54 -1.86 12.46
C ASP A 17 -19.12 -2.99 11.50
N LEU A 18 -17.86 -3.45 11.62
CA LEU A 18 -17.31 -4.51 10.77
C LEU A 18 -17.32 -5.86 11.48
N ASP A 19 -17.87 -6.86 10.80
CA ASP A 19 -17.71 -8.28 11.16
C ASP A 19 -16.52 -8.90 10.43
N THR A 20 -15.77 -9.76 11.13
CA THR A 20 -14.69 -10.55 10.52
C THR A 20 -15.25 -11.84 9.94
N VAL A 21 -15.26 -11.93 8.61
CA VAL A 21 -15.62 -13.17 7.90
C VAL A 21 -14.34 -13.85 7.41
N VAL A 22 -14.20 -15.13 7.75
CA VAL A 22 -13.13 -15.97 7.21
C VAL A 22 -13.42 -16.22 5.72
N CYS A 23 -12.60 -15.67 4.83
CA CYS A 23 -12.69 -15.98 3.40
C CYS A 23 -11.46 -16.77 2.95
N GLN A 24 -11.69 -17.77 2.11
CA GLN A 24 -10.66 -18.69 1.62
C GLN A 24 -9.80 -18.09 0.49
N SER A 25 -10.25 -17.00 -0.14
CA SER A 25 -9.56 -16.35 -1.24
C SER A 25 -9.75 -14.84 -1.22
N PHE A 26 -8.89 -14.15 -1.96
CA PHE A 26 -8.97 -12.72 -2.20
C PHE A 26 -8.76 -12.45 -3.69
N ASN A 27 -9.80 -11.91 -4.35
CA ASN A 27 -9.76 -11.60 -5.78
C ASN A 27 -9.23 -10.16 -5.98
N LEU A 28 -7.93 -10.04 -6.25
CA LEU A 28 -7.27 -8.75 -6.43
C LEU A 28 -7.64 -8.11 -7.77
N ASP A 29 -7.83 -8.89 -8.84
CA ASP A 29 -8.37 -8.35 -10.10
C ASP A 29 -9.76 -7.76 -9.90
N GLY A 30 -10.62 -8.43 -9.13
CA GLY A 30 -11.95 -7.93 -8.78
C GLY A 30 -11.91 -6.60 -8.04
N LEU A 31 -10.95 -6.43 -7.11
CA LEU A 31 -10.71 -5.16 -6.42
C LEU A 31 -10.29 -4.06 -7.41
N PHE A 32 -9.32 -4.32 -8.29
CA PHE A 32 -8.88 -3.32 -9.27
C PHE A 32 -10.00 -2.94 -10.25
N ASN A 33 -10.81 -3.90 -10.68
CA ASN A 33 -12.00 -3.64 -11.49
C ASN A 33 -12.99 -2.72 -10.75
N LEU A 34 -13.24 -2.99 -9.47
CA LEU A 34 -14.13 -2.16 -8.66
C LEU A 34 -13.57 -0.73 -8.51
N ILE A 35 -12.28 -0.58 -8.23
CA ILE A 35 -11.61 0.73 -8.14
C ILE A 35 -11.82 1.49 -9.45
N GLN A 36 -11.52 0.87 -10.59
CA GLN A 36 -11.67 1.48 -11.91
C GLN A 36 -13.12 1.88 -12.21
N GLN A 37 -14.12 1.11 -11.75
CA GLN A 37 -15.53 1.46 -11.91
C GLN A 37 -15.96 2.64 -11.03
N LYS A 38 -15.21 2.95 -9.98
CA LYS A 38 -15.57 3.96 -8.98
C LYS A 38 -14.78 5.27 -9.14
N ILE A 39 -13.66 5.25 -9.83
CA ILE A 39 -12.78 6.41 -10.01
C ILE A 39 -12.57 6.77 -11.47
N GLU A 40 -12.27 8.04 -11.70
CA GLU A 40 -11.66 8.51 -12.93
C GLU A 40 -10.18 8.81 -12.66
N LEU A 41 -9.30 8.43 -13.60
CA LEU A 41 -7.89 8.75 -13.48
C LEU A 41 -7.63 10.19 -13.94
N PRO A 42 -6.87 10.98 -13.17
CA PRO A 42 -6.54 12.33 -13.58
C PRO A 42 -5.59 12.30 -14.78
N VAL A 43 -5.77 13.26 -15.68
CA VAL A 43 -4.97 13.43 -16.90
C VAL A 43 -4.46 14.87 -16.95
N THR A 44 -3.23 15.03 -17.43
CA THR A 44 -2.58 16.33 -17.62
C THR A 44 -1.84 16.31 -18.95
N ASP A 45 -1.73 17.46 -19.61
CA ASP A 45 -1.00 17.57 -20.89
C ASP A 45 0.50 17.23 -20.74
N ASN A 46 1.11 17.56 -19.59
CA ASN A 46 2.48 17.21 -19.28
C ASN A 46 2.64 16.80 -17.81
N VAL A 47 2.90 15.51 -17.61
CA VAL A 47 2.97 14.90 -16.27
C VAL A 47 4.17 15.35 -15.42
N GLN A 48 5.20 15.93 -16.05
CA GLN A 48 6.43 16.35 -15.38
C GLN A 48 6.35 17.79 -14.84
N THR A 49 5.47 18.62 -15.39
CA THR A 49 5.45 20.07 -15.10
C THR A 49 4.09 20.57 -14.63
N ILE A 50 3.00 19.88 -14.99
CA ILE A 50 1.64 20.27 -14.61
C ILE A 50 1.18 19.34 -13.48
N PRO A 51 0.88 19.87 -12.28
CA PRO A 51 0.33 19.06 -11.21
C PRO A 51 -1.09 18.61 -11.57
N PRO A 52 -1.48 17.36 -11.25
CA PRO A 52 -2.84 16.89 -11.51
C PRO A 52 -3.84 17.58 -10.57
N PRO A 53 -5.13 17.65 -10.94
CA PRO A 53 -6.17 18.23 -10.08
C PRO A 53 -6.40 17.42 -8.79
N PHE A 54 -6.10 16.13 -8.81
CA PHE A 54 -6.16 15.23 -7.66
C PHE A 54 -5.23 14.02 -7.89
N VAL A 55 -5.05 13.20 -6.86
CA VAL A 55 -4.37 11.90 -6.95
C VAL A 55 -5.27 10.81 -6.41
N VAL A 56 -5.11 9.59 -6.91
CA VAL A 56 -5.83 8.42 -6.39
C VAL A 56 -4.85 7.50 -5.68
N ARG A 57 -5.14 7.19 -4.42
CA ARG A 57 -4.31 6.32 -3.60
C ARG A 57 -5.16 5.26 -2.93
N THR A 58 -4.75 4.01 -3.07
CA THR A 58 -5.30 2.87 -2.34
C THR A 58 -4.30 2.43 -1.29
N ILE A 59 -4.77 2.20 -0.06
CA ILE A 59 -3.98 1.58 1.02
C ILE A 59 -4.60 0.22 1.30
N LEU A 60 -3.89 -0.85 0.96
CA LEU A 60 -4.30 -2.23 1.24
C LEU A 60 -3.67 -2.68 2.56
N VAL A 61 -4.50 -2.98 3.55
CA VAL A 61 -4.08 -3.72 4.75
C VAL A 61 -4.44 -5.19 4.53
N PHE A 62 -3.42 -6.04 4.35
CA PHE A 62 -3.61 -7.45 4.04
C PHE A 62 -3.02 -8.32 5.15
N GLY A 63 -3.88 -9.05 5.87
CA GLY A 63 -3.48 -9.88 7.02
C GLY A 63 -4.04 -11.29 6.96
N ARG A 64 -3.97 -11.95 5.80
CA ARG A 64 -4.53 -13.29 5.58
C ARG A 64 -3.42 -14.31 5.27
N PRO A 65 -2.97 -15.08 6.26
CA PRO A 65 -2.00 -16.15 6.05
C PRO A 65 -2.55 -17.22 5.10
N GLY A 66 -1.69 -17.79 4.25
CA GLY A 66 -2.06 -18.85 3.30
C GLY A 66 -3.03 -18.45 2.16
N CYS A 67 -3.50 -17.21 2.10
CA CYS A 67 -4.40 -16.73 1.05
C CYS A 67 -3.60 -16.07 -0.09
N GLN A 68 -3.38 -16.79 -1.18
CA GLN A 68 -2.80 -16.17 -2.38
C GLN A 68 -3.82 -15.26 -3.09
N PRO A 69 -3.48 -13.98 -3.35
CA PRO A 69 -4.31 -13.12 -4.16
C PRO A 69 -4.49 -13.71 -5.56
N GLN A 70 -5.74 -13.83 -6.00
CA GLN A 70 -6.03 -14.17 -7.38
C GLN A 70 -5.75 -12.93 -8.24
N PHE A 71 -4.71 -13.01 -9.06
CA PHE A 71 -4.25 -11.90 -9.88
C PHE A 71 -3.71 -12.39 -11.23
N CYS A 72 -4.38 -12.00 -12.30
CA CYS A 72 -4.02 -12.28 -13.68
C CYS A 72 -3.42 -11.05 -14.39
N GLY A 73 -3.55 -9.85 -13.81
CA GLY A 73 -2.90 -8.65 -14.31
C GLY A 73 -3.38 -8.23 -15.70
N GLY A 74 -4.70 -8.11 -15.88
CA GLY A 74 -5.30 -7.67 -17.14
C GLY A 74 -4.79 -6.29 -17.61
N GLU A 75 -4.93 -5.99 -18.91
CA GLU A 75 -4.43 -4.72 -19.48
C GLU A 75 -4.96 -3.48 -18.76
N HIS A 76 -6.20 -3.52 -18.28
CA HIS A 76 -6.80 -2.41 -17.54
C HIS A 76 -6.10 -2.17 -16.20
N VAL A 77 -5.74 -3.23 -15.47
CA VAL A 77 -4.95 -3.11 -14.23
C VAL A 77 -3.57 -2.56 -14.54
N LYS A 78 -2.93 -3.02 -15.63
CA LYS A 78 -1.64 -2.47 -16.05
C LYS A 78 -1.71 -0.97 -16.32
N LYS A 79 -2.74 -0.50 -17.03
CA LYS A 79 -2.98 0.93 -17.27
C LYS A 79 -3.18 1.71 -15.96
N LEU A 80 -3.93 1.13 -15.03
CA LEU A 80 -4.16 1.72 -13.71
C LEU A 80 -2.84 1.87 -12.93
N LEU A 81 -2.04 0.79 -12.84
CA LEU A 81 -0.75 0.79 -12.15
C LEU A 81 0.30 1.68 -12.84
N GLN A 82 0.24 1.82 -14.17
CA GLN A 82 1.11 2.70 -14.95
C GLN A 82 0.75 4.18 -14.85
N CYS A 83 -0.48 4.53 -14.43
CA CYS A 83 -0.87 5.93 -14.27
C CYS A 83 0.04 6.62 -13.24
N PRO A 84 0.69 7.76 -13.56
CA PRO A 84 1.61 8.44 -12.63
C PRO A 84 0.93 8.97 -11.37
N TYR A 85 -0.40 9.10 -11.40
CA TYR A 85 -1.20 9.68 -10.33
C TYR A 85 -2.04 8.65 -9.56
N PHE A 86 -1.85 7.37 -9.86
CA PHE A 86 -2.39 6.25 -9.09
C PHE A 86 -1.31 5.60 -8.23
N PHE A 87 -1.61 5.40 -6.95
CA PHE A 87 -0.69 4.81 -5.96
C PHE A 87 -1.36 3.64 -5.23
N PHE A 88 -0.62 2.56 -5.03
CA PHE A 88 -1.12 1.35 -4.38
C PHE A 88 -0.15 0.93 -3.28
N ASP A 89 -0.42 1.42 -2.07
CA ASP A 89 0.41 1.12 -0.90
C ASP A 89 -0.11 -0.12 -0.17
N VAL A 90 0.80 -0.87 0.44
CA VAL A 90 0.47 -2.14 1.11
C VAL A 90 1.05 -2.17 2.51
N VAL A 91 0.24 -2.60 3.48
CA VAL A 91 0.67 -3.06 4.79
C VAL A 91 0.34 -4.55 4.89
N TYR A 92 1.36 -5.39 4.84
CA TYR A 92 1.23 -6.84 4.91
C TYR A 92 1.45 -7.32 6.35
N ILE A 93 0.44 -7.97 6.92
CA ILE A 93 0.48 -8.55 8.26
C ILE A 93 0.66 -10.07 8.10
N HIS A 94 1.73 -10.63 8.66
CA HIS A 94 2.09 -12.04 8.50
C HIS A 94 2.33 -12.71 9.85
N ASN A 95 2.22 -14.04 9.93
CA ASN A 95 2.46 -14.77 11.19
C ASN A 95 3.95 -14.91 11.56
N GLY A 96 4.86 -14.34 10.76
CA GLY A 96 6.30 -14.47 11.00
C GLY A 96 6.79 -15.91 10.86
N LEU A 97 7.55 -16.35 11.86
CA LEU A 97 8.16 -17.69 11.99
C LEU A 97 7.30 -18.64 12.82
N ASP A 98 5.97 -18.54 12.75
CA ASP A 98 5.13 -19.52 13.44
C ASP A 98 5.48 -20.91 12.90
N GLU A 99 5.76 -21.87 13.80
CA GLU A 99 6.40 -23.17 13.50
C GLU A 99 5.60 -24.04 12.49
N LYS A 100 4.39 -23.61 12.15
CA LYS A 100 3.45 -24.27 11.24
C LYS A 100 3.44 -23.70 9.82
N GLU A 101 4.04 -22.54 9.58
CA GLU A 101 4.10 -21.91 8.25
C GLU A 101 5.52 -21.87 7.72
N ASP A 102 5.68 -22.19 6.44
CA ASP A 102 6.96 -22.11 5.74
C ASP A 102 7.36 -20.64 5.60
N GLU A 103 8.55 -20.28 6.09
CA GLU A 103 9.17 -18.96 5.93
C GLU A 103 9.15 -18.45 4.48
N SER A 104 9.24 -19.35 3.49
CA SER A 104 9.20 -18.99 2.07
C SER A 104 7.87 -18.32 1.71
N SER A 105 6.76 -18.76 2.32
CA SER A 105 5.42 -18.45 1.86
C SER A 105 5.02 -16.97 2.02
N TRP A 106 5.36 -16.35 3.15
CA TRP A 106 5.02 -14.95 3.41
C TRP A 106 6.00 -13.99 2.70
N LYS A 107 7.28 -14.39 2.55
CA LYS A 107 8.28 -13.63 1.78
C LYS A 107 7.89 -13.56 0.31
N ASP A 108 7.42 -14.68 -0.26
CA ASP A 108 6.90 -14.73 -1.64
C ASP A 108 5.68 -13.81 -1.81
N MET A 109 4.77 -13.81 -0.82
CA MET A 109 3.62 -12.90 -0.80
C MET A 109 4.03 -11.43 -0.75
N PHE A 110 4.97 -11.10 0.13
CA PHE A 110 5.52 -9.76 0.24
C PHE A 110 6.22 -9.34 -1.05
N GLY A 111 7.00 -10.24 -1.66
CA GLY A 111 7.62 -10.07 -2.96
C GLY A 111 6.59 -9.80 -4.06
N PHE A 112 5.50 -10.56 -4.09
CA PHE A 112 4.37 -10.35 -5.00
C PHE A 112 3.78 -8.94 -4.87
N PHE A 113 3.48 -8.46 -3.67
CA PHE A 113 3.00 -7.08 -3.51
C PHE A 113 4.01 -6.03 -3.99
N GLY A 114 5.30 -6.33 -3.88
CA GLY A 114 6.37 -5.48 -4.42
C GLY A 114 6.37 -5.44 -5.95
N SER A 115 6.08 -6.56 -6.63
CA SER A 115 6.08 -6.62 -8.10
C SER A 115 4.92 -5.84 -8.75
N LEU A 116 3.91 -5.46 -7.96
CA LEU A 116 2.84 -4.56 -8.40
C LEU A 116 3.31 -3.10 -8.56
N ASP A 117 4.42 -2.71 -7.92
CA ASP A 117 4.99 -1.37 -8.05
C ASP A 117 6.01 -1.30 -9.19
N THR A 118 5.52 -1.02 -10.39
CA THR A 118 6.37 -0.85 -11.57
C THR A 118 7.10 0.49 -11.61
N LYS A 119 6.78 1.43 -10.73
CA LYS A 119 7.29 2.82 -10.78
C LYS A 119 8.26 3.14 -9.63
N GLY A 120 8.29 2.31 -8.59
CA GLY A 120 9.08 2.55 -7.38
C GLY A 120 8.53 3.65 -6.48
N THR A 121 7.24 4.01 -6.65
CA THR A 121 6.61 5.12 -5.92
C THR A 121 5.59 4.66 -4.89
N ASN A 122 5.28 3.37 -4.83
CA ASN A 122 4.42 2.80 -3.81
C ASN A 122 5.23 2.51 -2.54
N TYR A 123 4.57 2.60 -1.39
CA TYR A 123 5.14 2.20 -0.11
C TYR A 123 4.58 0.83 0.27
N LYS A 124 5.46 -0.05 0.74
CA LYS A 124 5.14 -1.39 1.18
C LYS A 124 5.79 -1.66 2.54
N TYR A 125 4.98 -2.03 3.51
CA TYR A 125 5.43 -2.39 4.86
C TYR A 125 5.00 -3.82 5.20
N GLU A 126 5.81 -4.49 6.00
CA GLU A 126 5.45 -5.74 6.67
C GLU A 126 5.36 -5.53 8.18
N VAL A 127 4.47 -6.26 8.83
CA VAL A 127 4.30 -6.27 10.29
C VAL A 127 4.03 -7.71 10.72
N ALA A 128 4.76 -8.21 11.71
CA ALA A 128 4.49 -9.51 12.30
C ALA A 128 3.23 -9.44 13.18
N LEU A 129 2.31 -10.39 13.04
CA LEU A 129 1.08 -10.47 13.84
C LEU A 129 1.38 -10.62 15.34
N ALA A 130 2.44 -11.34 15.69
CA ALA A 130 2.92 -11.50 17.06
C ALA A 130 3.69 -10.27 17.59
N GLY A 131 3.97 -9.29 16.73
CA GLY A 131 4.67 -8.06 17.09
C GLY A 131 3.79 -7.09 17.89
N PRO A 132 4.39 -6.05 18.49
CA PRO A 132 3.64 -5.02 19.19
C PRO A 132 2.80 -4.19 18.21
N ALA A 133 1.57 -3.86 18.59
CA ALA A 133 0.68 -2.99 17.80
C ALA A 133 1.32 -1.64 17.41
N LEU A 134 2.31 -1.18 18.18
CA LEU A 134 3.12 0.01 17.88
C LEU A 134 3.72 -0.03 16.47
N GLU A 135 4.16 -1.18 15.98
CA GLU A 135 4.74 -1.30 14.63
C GLU A 135 3.71 -0.99 13.56
N LEU A 136 2.49 -1.50 13.70
CA LEU A 136 1.37 -1.19 12.81
C LEU A 136 1.06 0.32 12.83
N HIS A 137 0.99 0.93 14.01
CA HIS A 137 0.77 2.37 14.13
C HIS A 137 1.88 3.19 13.47
N ASN A 138 3.15 2.80 13.66
CA ASN A 138 4.30 3.45 13.03
C ASN A 138 4.22 3.34 11.50
N CYS A 139 3.85 2.18 10.96
CA CYS A 139 3.64 2.00 9.51
C CYS A 139 2.53 2.89 8.98
N MET A 140 1.37 2.95 9.66
CA MET A 140 0.25 3.80 9.25
C MET A 140 0.62 5.29 9.31
N ALA A 141 1.41 5.71 10.29
CA ALA A 141 1.91 7.08 10.39
C ALA A 141 2.82 7.45 9.22
N LYS A 142 3.75 6.57 8.82
CA LYS A 142 4.60 6.78 7.63
C LYS A 142 3.80 6.91 6.34
N LEU A 143 2.64 6.26 6.27
CA LEU A 143 1.71 6.37 5.16
C LEU A 143 0.91 7.69 5.15
N LEU A 144 1.02 8.59 6.12
CA LEU A 144 0.36 9.90 6.05
C LEU A 144 0.97 10.82 4.99
N ALA A 145 2.21 10.57 4.56
CA ALA A 145 2.89 11.41 3.58
C ALA A 145 2.16 11.42 2.22
N HIS A 146 2.02 12.62 1.63
CA HIS A 146 1.38 12.79 0.33
C HIS A 146 2.19 12.05 -0.76
N PRO A 147 1.55 11.25 -1.64
CA PRO A 147 2.28 10.36 -2.54
C PRO A 147 3.16 11.06 -3.58
N LEU A 148 2.83 12.29 -3.98
CA LEU A 148 3.68 13.12 -4.87
C LEU A 148 4.78 13.91 -4.13
N GLN A 149 4.78 13.93 -2.80
CA GLN A 149 5.73 14.72 -2.00
C GLN A 149 6.65 13.86 -1.14
N ARG A 150 6.29 12.60 -0.91
CA ARG A 150 7.15 11.65 -0.21
C ARG A 150 8.31 11.22 -1.12
N PRO A 151 9.51 10.99 -0.57
CA PRO A 151 10.60 10.41 -1.34
C PRO A 151 10.33 8.92 -1.61
N CYS A 152 11.20 8.25 -2.37
CA CYS A 152 11.21 6.79 -2.42
C CYS A 152 11.33 6.20 -1.00
N GLN A 153 10.71 5.05 -0.75
CA GLN A 153 10.66 4.47 0.60
C GLN A 153 12.07 4.24 1.20
N SER A 154 13.04 3.89 0.37
CA SER A 154 14.45 3.72 0.75
C SER A 154 15.10 4.98 1.31
N HIS A 155 14.58 6.16 0.97
CA HIS A 155 15.12 7.46 1.40
C HIS A 155 14.30 8.09 2.53
N ALA A 156 13.20 7.47 2.95
CA ALA A 156 12.35 7.99 4.02
C ALA A 156 12.94 7.65 5.40
N HIS A 157 13.57 8.64 6.04
CA HIS A 157 14.15 8.52 7.38
C HIS A 157 13.51 9.51 8.36
N TYR A 158 13.16 9.05 9.56
CA TYR A 158 12.40 9.83 10.55
C TYR A 158 13.16 10.08 11.87
N GLY A 159 14.24 9.34 12.13
CA GLY A 159 15.10 9.50 13.32
C GLY A 159 16.11 10.64 13.19
N LEU A 160 15.67 11.83 12.78
CA LEU A 160 16.58 12.97 12.53
C LEU A 160 17.21 13.55 13.81
N LEU A 161 16.62 13.24 14.97
CA LEU A 161 17.07 13.72 16.28
C LEU A 161 17.94 12.71 17.02
N ASP A 162 18.00 11.46 16.52
CA ASP A 162 18.91 10.45 17.04
C ASP A 162 20.29 10.83 16.49
N GLY A 163 21.13 11.44 17.31
CA GLY A 163 22.46 11.93 16.93
C GLY A 163 23.49 10.83 16.61
N GLY A 164 23.07 9.75 15.95
CA GLY A 164 23.90 8.63 15.52
C GLY A 164 24.11 8.64 14.00
N ASP A 165 25.38 8.46 13.62
CA ASP A 165 25.95 8.41 12.28
C ASP A 165 24.94 8.19 11.14
N SER A 166 24.69 9.26 10.38
CA SER A 166 24.11 9.14 9.04
C SER A 166 25.00 8.20 8.21
N PRO A 167 24.47 7.12 7.60
CA PRO A 167 25.23 6.47 6.55
C PRO A 167 25.39 7.51 5.44
N ASP A 168 26.64 7.86 5.14
CA ASP A 168 27.05 8.64 3.96
C ASP A 168 26.60 7.89 2.70
N SER A 169 25.31 7.94 2.38
CA SER A 169 24.81 7.64 1.06
C SER A 169 24.79 8.96 0.33
N GLU A 170 25.92 9.30 -0.30
CA GLU A 170 25.98 10.34 -1.30
C GLU A 170 24.81 10.15 -2.26
N ALA A 171 23.87 11.11 -2.24
CA ALA A 171 22.86 11.21 -3.27
C ALA A 171 23.55 11.63 -4.56
N THR A 172 23.89 10.66 -5.41
CA THR A 172 24.28 10.96 -6.78
C THR A 172 23.04 11.37 -7.57
N VAL A 173 23.12 12.56 -8.16
CA VAL A 173 22.12 13.22 -9.01
C VAL A 173 21.99 12.51 -10.35
#